data_AF-A0A8T0GUW7-F1
#
_entry.id   AF-A0A8T0GUW7-F1
#
_cell.length_a   1.000
_cell.length_b   1.000
_cell.length_c   1.000
_cell.angle_alpha   90.00
_cell.angle_beta   90.00
_cell.angle_gamma   90.00
#
_symmetry.space_group_name_H-M   'P 1'
#
loop_
_entity.id
_entity.type
_entity.pdbx_description
1 polymer ?
#
loop_
_entity_poly.entity_id
_entity_poly.type
_entity_poly.pdbx_seq_one_letter_code
_entity_poly.pdbx_strand_id
1 'polypeptide(L)'
;MRNSQTSLECGLFLATCVWFLVLLVGAEDLIEDGDASLRMGRSVLGDPGMKSEKVRVGVEGWNFCNRVGYEASGAPSPRWADCTDINCKSEVASSDGCSAEHRVIDLDNGLKTGEPFPRGSFEISNDADLYVVEKEKYLASLCEEDSNSKPWHFWMLMLKNGNYDESSNLCRNFAEVSEPRKFLNPRTGSQLSAFPCFGPGCMNQPVVFQNLSRVRAEDGSHPSLSGSVYGTYDVDEAGQLPDANGNISYFSVTWEKNATSGSWIFTHKLTVSTKYPWLMLYLRADATSGVSGGYPWETRGMMRQVPVSPNFKVVLTLDVIQGGGPASQFYLIDIGGCWKNSGEACDGNVDSDVTRYVEMIINPETPSWCRPDSLQNCPPYHTAINGTRISRTDTSNFPYSAYHLYCSPPNALHAEKPFSVCDPFSNPQPQELMQLLPHPEWAVHGYPEKKGDGWVGDPRTWVLDVGGLSSRLFFYQEPDTPPAVRVWPSVDVGTEVYVSSKPYVAEWTVSDFDVLITSTEDSPSALDQYM
;
A
#
# COMPACT_ATOMS: atom_id res chain seq x y z
N MET A 1 -82.18 -8.36 -30.47
CA MET A 1 -83.44 -9.12 -30.27
C MET A 1 -83.66 -9.27 -28.77
N ARG A 2 -84.84 -8.81 -28.32
CA ARG A 2 -85.59 -9.00 -27.05
C ARG A 2 -84.94 -9.75 -25.87
N ASN A 3 -84.90 -9.09 -24.70
CA ASN A 3 -85.68 -9.34 -23.45
C ASN A 3 -84.98 -10.34 -22.49
N SER A 4 -85.06 -10.27 -21.15
CA SER A 4 -85.57 -9.31 -20.15
C SER A 4 -85.36 -9.94 -18.75
N GLN A 5 -85.43 -9.11 -17.68
CA GLN A 5 -85.84 -9.43 -16.28
C GLN A 5 -84.76 -10.07 -15.37
N THR A 6 -84.58 -9.74 -14.07
CA THR A 6 -85.40 -9.03 -13.03
C THR A 6 -84.55 -8.77 -11.75
N SER A 7 -84.70 -7.59 -11.11
CA SER A 7 -85.21 -7.33 -9.72
C SER A 7 -84.16 -7.24 -8.58
N LEU A 8 -83.96 -6.06 -7.95
CA LEU A 8 -84.40 -5.61 -6.59
C LEU A 8 -83.75 -6.39 -5.41
N GLU A 9 -83.40 -5.85 -4.23
CA GLU A 9 -83.18 -4.53 -3.61
C GLU A 9 -82.85 -4.80 -2.11
N CYS A 10 -82.21 -3.84 -1.42
CA CYS A 10 -82.24 -3.60 0.05
C CYS A 10 -81.65 -4.69 1.00
N GLY A 11 -80.99 -4.41 2.12
CA GLY A 11 -80.74 -3.22 2.94
C GLY A 11 -80.28 -3.74 4.32
N LEU A 12 -79.15 -3.29 4.88
CA LEU A 12 -79.00 -2.20 5.87
C LEU A 12 -78.78 -2.71 7.32
N PHE A 13 -77.97 -1.92 8.05
CA PHE A 13 -77.83 -1.77 9.53
C PHE A 13 -77.00 -2.81 10.30
N LEU A 14 -76.11 -2.50 11.25
CA LEU A 14 -75.72 -1.31 12.04
C LEU A 14 -74.25 -1.54 12.51
N ALA A 15 -73.31 -0.60 12.33
CA ALA A 15 -72.82 0.38 13.34
C ALA A 15 -71.98 -0.26 14.48
N THR A 16 -70.79 0.21 14.89
CA THR A 16 -70.30 1.58 15.09
C THR A 16 -68.77 1.63 15.29
N CYS A 17 -68.17 2.74 14.83
CA CYS A 17 -67.01 3.49 15.36
C CYS A 17 -65.61 2.85 15.38
N VAL A 18 -64.71 3.26 14.46
CA VAL A 18 -63.75 4.40 14.56
C VAL A 18 -62.55 3.98 15.43
N TRP A 19 -61.33 3.89 14.90
CA TRP A 19 -60.32 4.97 14.93
C TRP A 19 -59.27 4.78 13.79
N PHE A 20 -59.07 5.87 13.03
CA PHE A 20 -57.87 6.28 12.24
C PHE A 20 -57.57 5.72 10.82
N LEU A 21 -57.96 6.50 9.80
CA LEU A 21 -57.12 6.87 8.63
C LEU A 21 -55.80 7.53 9.14
N VAL A 22 -54.64 7.54 8.47
CA VAL A 22 -54.24 7.98 7.12
C VAL A 22 -52.82 7.38 6.86
N LEU A 23 -52.43 6.79 5.72
CA LEU A 23 -51.68 7.37 4.57
C LEU A 23 -51.18 6.14 3.75
N LEU A 24 -51.65 5.79 2.55
CA LEU A 24 -51.42 6.32 1.19
C LEU A 24 -49.96 6.44 0.70
N VAL A 25 -49.74 5.86 -0.50
CA VAL A 25 -48.61 5.92 -1.45
C VAL A 25 -47.48 4.91 -1.17
N GLY A 26 -47.05 4.02 -2.06
CA GLY A 26 -47.36 3.72 -3.46
C GLY A 26 -46.53 2.47 -3.83
N ALA A 27 -47.08 1.58 -4.65
CA ALA A 27 -46.45 0.32 -5.03
C ALA A 27 -46.09 0.37 -6.51
N GLU A 28 -44.82 0.55 -6.84
CA GLU A 28 -44.19 0.19 -8.11
C GLU A 28 -42.76 -0.29 -7.84
N ASP A 29 -42.35 -1.29 -8.63
CA ASP A 29 -41.00 -1.86 -8.82
C ASP A 29 -40.43 -2.88 -7.84
N LEU A 30 -40.58 -4.16 -8.20
CA LEU A 30 -39.55 -5.19 -8.03
C LEU A 30 -39.50 -6.07 -9.28
N ILE A 31 -38.70 -5.64 -10.26
CA ILE A 31 -38.13 -6.53 -11.28
C ILE A 31 -36.84 -7.07 -10.68
N GLU A 32 -36.84 -8.35 -10.31
CA GLU A 32 -35.63 -9.14 -10.06
C GLU A 32 -34.92 -9.35 -11.40
N ASP A 33 -33.87 -8.58 -11.66
CA ASP A 33 -32.82 -8.99 -12.58
C ASP A 33 -31.68 -9.62 -11.77
N GLY A 34 -31.41 -10.89 -12.08
CA GLY A 34 -30.31 -11.63 -11.49
C GLY A 34 -28.97 -11.13 -12.00
N ASP A 35 -28.17 -10.58 -11.09
CA ASP A 35 -26.72 -10.63 -11.19
C ASP A 35 -26.17 -11.14 -9.86
N ALA A 36 -25.22 -12.06 -9.95
CA ALA A 36 -24.56 -12.66 -8.81
C ALA A 36 -23.66 -11.60 -8.16
N SER A 37 -24.24 -10.78 -7.27
CA SER A 37 -23.45 -9.91 -6.41
C SER A 37 -22.60 -10.79 -5.49
N LEU A 38 -21.32 -10.93 -5.86
CA LEU A 38 -20.24 -11.07 -4.89
C LEU A 38 -20.61 -10.17 -3.72
N ARG A 39 -20.73 -10.73 -2.50
CA ARG A 39 -20.95 -9.95 -1.28
C ARG A 39 -19.82 -8.92 -1.16
N MET A 40 -20.01 -7.75 -1.76
CA MET A 40 -18.99 -6.73 -1.91
C MET A 40 -18.87 -6.08 -0.53
N GLY A 41 -17.72 -6.26 0.10
CA GLY A 41 -17.46 -5.72 1.43
C GLY A 41 -17.57 -4.19 1.46
N ARG A 42 -17.55 -3.60 2.64
CA ARG A 42 -17.56 -2.13 2.79
C ARG A 42 -16.15 -1.59 2.61
N SER A 43 -15.97 -0.62 1.72
CA SER A 43 -14.69 0.08 1.57
C SER A 43 -14.28 0.77 2.87
N VAL A 44 -12.99 0.68 3.19
CA VAL A 44 -12.36 1.43 4.28
C VAL A 44 -11.60 2.66 3.78
N LEU A 45 -11.43 2.81 2.47
CA LEU A 45 -10.71 3.94 1.89
C LEU A 45 -11.59 5.18 1.89
N GLY A 46 -10.95 6.35 2.01
CA GLY A 46 -11.57 7.65 1.77
C GLY A 46 -11.92 7.89 0.31
N ASP A 47 -11.22 7.20 -0.59
CA ASP A 47 -11.40 7.21 -2.04
C ASP A 47 -11.68 5.80 -2.61
N PRO A 48 -12.87 5.21 -2.36
CA PRO A 48 -13.20 3.85 -2.80
C PRO A 48 -13.08 3.68 -4.33
N GLY A 49 -12.26 2.72 -4.75
CA GLY A 49 -12.01 2.43 -6.17
C GLY A 49 -11.31 3.57 -6.93
N MET A 50 -10.67 4.50 -6.22
CA MET A 50 -10.00 5.68 -6.78
C MET A 50 -10.93 6.62 -7.57
N LYS A 51 -12.17 6.80 -7.12
CA LYS A 51 -13.22 7.51 -7.86
C LYS A 51 -13.39 8.98 -7.52
N SER A 52 -12.72 9.51 -6.50
CA SER A 52 -12.73 10.93 -6.14
C SER A 52 -12.39 11.81 -7.33
N GLU A 53 -13.15 12.87 -7.56
CA GLU A 53 -12.82 13.91 -8.56
C GLU A 53 -11.67 14.82 -8.11
N LYS A 54 -11.30 14.72 -6.83
CA LYS A 54 -10.23 15.49 -6.21
C LYS A 54 -8.92 14.71 -6.23
N VAL A 55 -7.82 15.38 -6.53
CA VAL A 55 -6.48 14.81 -6.46
C VAL A 55 -5.99 14.90 -5.02
N ARG A 56 -5.58 13.77 -4.46
CA ARG A 56 -5.07 13.62 -3.10
C ARG A 56 -3.88 12.68 -3.12
N VAL A 57 -2.72 13.22 -3.48
CA VAL A 57 -1.49 12.45 -3.69
C VAL A 57 -0.40 12.98 -2.77
N GLY A 58 0.22 12.11 -1.99
CA GLY A 58 1.40 12.39 -1.19
C GLY A 58 2.62 11.68 -1.76
N VAL A 59 3.81 12.22 -1.52
CA VAL A 59 5.09 11.56 -1.85
C VAL A 59 5.91 11.39 -0.59
N GLU A 60 6.44 10.18 -0.44
CA GLU A 60 7.38 9.78 0.59
C GLU A 60 8.70 9.40 -0.06
N GLY A 61 9.71 10.26 0.02
CA GLY A 61 11.08 9.93 -0.43
C GLY A 61 11.96 9.23 0.60
N TRP A 62 11.42 8.93 1.79
CA TRP A 62 12.15 8.53 2.99
C TRP A 62 12.87 7.18 2.81
N ASN A 63 14.15 7.09 3.19
CA ASN A 63 14.93 5.86 3.05
C ASN A 63 14.90 5.04 4.36
N PHE A 64 14.62 3.73 4.29
CA PHE A 64 14.69 2.67 5.32
C PHE A 64 15.12 3.08 6.76
N CYS A 65 16.11 2.42 7.35
CA CYS A 65 16.81 2.93 8.54
C CYS A 65 17.65 4.17 8.25
N ASN A 66 17.99 4.43 6.99
CA ASN A 66 18.82 5.57 6.59
C ASN A 66 18.24 6.90 7.06
N ARG A 67 16.93 6.89 7.35
CA ARG A 67 16.14 8.05 7.66
C ARG A 67 16.21 9.06 6.51
N VAL A 68 16.27 10.35 6.80
CA VAL A 68 16.61 11.34 5.77
C VAL A 68 18.09 11.22 5.35
N GLY A 69 18.94 10.62 6.20
CA GLY A 69 20.36 10.38 5.97
C GLY A 69 21.16 11.68 5.99
N TYR A 70 21.11 12.41 4.88
CA TYR A 70 21.56 13.79 4.75
C TYR A 70 20.59 14.48 3.79
N GLU A 71 19.94 15.57 4.22
CA GLU A 71 19.15 16.37 3.28
C GLU A 71 20.08 16.89 2.19
N ALA A 72 19.75 16.59 0.93
CA ALA A 72 20.56 17.06 -0.19
C ALA A 72 20.65 18.59 -0.12
N SER A 73 21.87 19.13 -0.21
CA SER A 73 22.09 20.56 0.08
C SER A 73 21.22 21.44 -0.81
N GLY A 74 20.31 22.20 -0.20
CA GLY A 74 19.40 23.10 -0.89
C GLY A 74 18.14 22.46 -1.47
N ALA A 75 17.98 21.13 -1.37
CA ALA A 75 16.74 20.43 -1.72
C ALA A 75 15.68 20.61 -0.63
N PRO A 76 14.38 20.64 -0.98
CA PRO A 76 13.29 20.58 -0.01
C PRO A 76 13.26 19.24 0.73
N SER A 77 12.55 19.22 1.86
CA SER A 77 12.24 18.00 2.58
C SER A 77 11.53 16.99 1.65
N PRO A 78 11.81 15.68 1.74
CA PRO A 78 11.36 14.64 0.80
C PRO A 78 9.86 14.30 0.90
N ARG A 79 9.07 15.11 1.63
CA ARG A 79 7.61 15.04 1.66
C ARG A 79 7.02 16.09 0.73
N TRP A 80 6.17 15.62 -0.17
CA TRP A 80 5.45 16.44 -1.13
C TRP A 80 3.98 16.04 -1.18
N ALA A 81 3.14 16.94 -1.66
CA ALA A 81 1.75 16.62 -1.95
C ALA A 81 1.21 17.36 -3.19
N ASP A 82 0.22 16.75 -3.85
CA ASP A 82 -0.70 17.41 -4.77
C ASP A 82 -2.12 17.26 -4.21
N CYS A 83 -2.72 18.39 -3.86
CA CYS A 83 -4.09 18.46 -3.38
C CYS A 83 -4.84 19.51 -4.18
N THR A 84 -5.59 19.03 -5.15
CA THR A 84 -6.21 19.88 -6.16
C THR A 84 -7.68 19.50 -6.34
N ASP A 85 -8.52 20.52 -6.31
CA ASP A 85 -9.96 20.41 -6.55
C ASP A 85 -10.31 21.06 -7.90
N ILE A 86 -11.41 20.63 -8.52
CA ILE A 86 -11.95 21.29 -9.72
C ILE A 86 -13.00 22.32 -9.27
N ASN A 87 -12.84 23.56 -9.70
CA ASN A 87 -13.80 24.64 -9.46
C ASN A 87 -14.38 25.12 -10.80
N CYS A 88 -15.67 24.86 -11.04
CA CYS A 88 -16.38 25.24 -12.27
C CYS A 88 -17.35 26.39 -12.00
N LYS A 89 -17.23 27.49 -12.76
CA LYS A 89 -18.02 28.72 -12.56
C LYS A 89 -19.48 28.65 -13.04
N SER A 90 -19.90 27.57 -13.70
CA SER A 90 -21.27 27.34 -14.17
C SER A 90 -21.70 25.90 -13.93
N GLU A 91 -22.96 25.69 -13.55
CA GLU A 91 -23.58 24.35 -13.42
C GLU A 91 -23.75 23.66 -14.78
N VAL A 92 -23.58 24.38 -15.89
CA VAL A 92 -23.51 23.79 -17.23
C VAL A 92 -22.06 23.41 -17.48
N ALA A 93 -21.78 22.10 -17.42
CA ALA A 93 -20.46 21.49 -17.57
C ALA A 93 -19.87 21.64 -18.99
N SER A 94 -19.68 22.88 -19.45
CA SER A 94 -18.75 23.17 -20.54
C SER A 94 -17.36 23.37 -19.94
N SER A 95 -16.36 22.76 -20.57
CA SER A 95 -14.92 22.92 -20.31
C SER A 95 -14.48 24.37 -20.13
N ASP A 96 -15.12 25.30 -20.86
CA ASP A 96 -14.92 26.75 -20.81
C ASP A 96 -15.42 27.37 -19.50
N GLY A 97 -14.72 27.13 -18.39
CA GLY A 97 -15.03 27.77 -17.10
C GLY A 97 -14.54 27.05 -15.85
N CYS A 98 -13.93 25.87 -15.98
CA CYS A 98 -13.36 25.14 -14.86
C CYS A 98 -11.88 25.47 -14.66
N SER A 99 -11.45 25.57 -13.40
CA SER A 99 -10.07 25.81 -13.00
C SER A 99 -9.64 24.85 -11.90
N ALA A 100 -8.33 24.53 -11.88
CA ALA A 100 -7.71 23.79 -10.79
C ALA A 100 -7.52 24.70 -9.58
N GLU A 101 -8.02 24.29 -8.42
CA GLU A 101 -7.85 24.96 -7.13
C GLU A 101 -6.88 24.16 -6.27
N HIS A 102 -5.65 24.67 -6.16
CA HIS A 102 -4.56 24.02 -5.42
C HIS A 102 -4.61 24.38 -3.94
N ARG A 103 -4.74 23.38 -3.07
CA ARG A 103 -4.64 23.53 -1.61
C ARG A 103 -3.20 23.49 -1.11
N VAL A 104 -2.34 22.77 -1.82
CA VAL A 104 -0.88 22.72 -1.63
C VAL A 104 -0.23 23.48 -2.77
N ILE A 105 0.64 24.43 -2.45
CA ILE A 105 1.37 25.25 -3.42
C ILE A 105 2.88 25.01 -3.35
N ASP A 106 3.63 25.54 -4.32
CA ASP A 106 5.08 25.41 -4.41
C ASP A 106 5.81 25.83 -3.12
N LEU A 107 5.26 26.79 -2.36
CA LEU A 107 5.82 27.21 -1.07
C LEU A 107 5.78 26.08 -0.03
N ASP A 108 4.67 25.33 0.04
CA ASP A 108 4.45 24.28 1.03
C ASP A 108 5.34 23.07 0.74
N ASN A 109 5.39 22.67 -0.54
CA ASN A 109 6.27 21.60 -1.00
C ASN A 109 7.76 22.00 -0.93
N GLY A 110 8.07 23.29 -1.11
CA GLY A 110 9.41 23.85 -1.07
C GLY A 110 10.05 23.96 0.32
N LEU A 111 9.30 23.68 1.39
CA LEU A 111 9.79 23.76 2.78
C LEU A 111 11.00 22.84 3.02
N LYS A 112 12.04 23.42 3.62
CA LYS A 112 13.30 22.78 4.02
C LYS A 112 13.36 22.55 5.52
N THR A 113 14.21 21.62 5.93
CA THR A 113 14.43 21.34 7.36
C THR A 113 14.71 22.63 8.15
N GLY A 114 13.98 22.82 9.25
CA GLY A 114 14.09 23.98 10.13
C GLY A 114 13.30 25.22 9.69
N GLU A 115 12.68 25.23 8.51
CA GLU A 115 11.84 26.35 8.08
C GLU A 115 10.47 26.33 8.78
N PRO A 116 9.93 27.51 9.16
CA PRO A 116 8.63 27.58 9.81
C PRO A 116 7.48 27.22 8.87
N PHE A 117 6.51 26.45 9.38
CA PHE A 117 5.30 26.14 8.64
C PHE A 117 4.43 27.40 8.46
N PRO A 118 3.94 27.68 7.23
CA PRO A 118 3.18 28.89 6.93
C PRO A 118 1.90 29.06 7.76
N ARG A 119 1.28 27.96 8.18
CA ARG A 119 -0.01 27.92 8.89
C ARG A 119 -0.07 26.72 9.83
N GLY A 120 -0.93 26.82 10.84
CA GLY A 120 -1.15 25.77 11.85
C GLY A 120 -0.10 25.78 12.97
N SER A 121 -0.21 24.80 13.86
CA SER A 121 0.67 24.62 15.01
C SER A 121 1.44 23.31 14.87
N PHE A 122 2.53 23.34 14.11
CA PHE A 122 3.40 22.20 13.84
C PHE A 122 4.78 22.43 14.45
N GLU A 123 5.46 21.36 14.86
CA GLU A 123 6.75 21.48 15.53
C GLU A 123 7.89 21.70 14.54
N ILE A 124 8.70 22.73 14.76
CA ILE A 124 9.85 23.02 13.92
C ILE A 124 11.07 22.33 14.53
N SER A 125 11.75 21.52 13.72
CA SER A 125 12.98 20.85 14.09
C SER A 125 14.09 21.13 13.07
N ASN A 126 15.32 21.24 13.56
CA ASN A 126 16.52 21.23 12.70
C ASN A 126 17.00 19.80 12.41
N ASP A 127 16.37 18.79 13.04
CA ASP A 127 16.54 17.39 12.69
C ASP A 127 15.59 17.07 11.53
N ALA A 128 16.17 16.68 10.39
CA ALA A 128 15.41 16.40 9.18
C ALA A 128 14.40 15.26 9.35
N ASP A 129 14.72 14.27 10.20
CA ASP A 129 13.85 13.12 10.47
C ASP A 129 12.61 13.52 11.28
N LEU A 130 12.77 14.46 12.21
CA LEU A 130 11.63 15.00 12.96
C LEU A 130 10.84 16.00 12.12
N TYR A 131 11.54 16.83 11.34
CA TYR A 131 10.93 17.85 10.51
C TYR A 131 10.01 17.24 9.45
N VAL A 132 10.46 16.17 8.79
CA VAL A 132 9.72 15.54 7.70
C VAL A 132 8.42 14.87 8.20
N VAL A 133 8.38 14.38 9.44
CA VAL A 133 7.14 13.87 10.09
C VAL A 133 6.15 15.01 10.29
N GLU A 134 6.62 16.15 10.79
CA GLU A 134 5.79 17.34 10.98
C GLU A 134 5.35 17.94 9.63
N LYS A 135 6.20 17.89 8.60
CA LYS A 135 5.83 18.31 7.24
C LYS A 135 4.75 17.42 6.65
N GLU A 136 4.78 16.11 6.87
CA GLU A 136 3.68 15.23 6.45
C GLU A 136 2.36 15.61 7.12
N LYS A 137 2.36 15.86 8.45
CA LYS A 137 1.17 16.34 9.18
C LYS A 137 0.68 17.69 8.64
N TYR A 138 1.60 18.60 8.34
CA TYR A 138 1.27 19.90 7.75
C TYR A 138 0.60 19.75 6.38
N LEU A 139 1.22 19.02 5.46
CA LEU A 139 0.65 18.77 4.14
C LEU A 139 -0.70 18.06 4.25
N ALA A 140 -0.81 17.05 5.13
CA ALA A 140 -2.06 16.36 5.41
C ALA A 140 -3.17 17.33 5.83
N SER A 141 -2.88 18.29 6.72
CA SER A 141 -3.87 19.28 7.15
C SER A 141 -4.40 20.18 6.03
N LEU A 142 -3.63 20.41 4.96
CA LEU A 142 -4.08 21.15 3.78
C LEU A 142 -4.93 20.28 2.85
N CYS A 143 -4.67 18.98 2.86
CA CYS A 143 -5.24 17.99 1.96
C CYS A 143 -6.44 17.24 2.54
N GLU A 144 -6.70 17.44 3.83
CA GLU A 144 -7.75 16.79 4.57
C GLU A 144 -9.09 16.89 3.84
N GLU A 145 -9.71 15.73 3.68
CA GLU A 145 -11.09 15.60 3.24
C GLU A 145 -11.95 15.27 4.44
N ASP A 146 -12.70 16.27 4.89
CA ASP A 146 -13.60 16.17 6.02
C ASP A 146 -14.79 15.28 5.65
N SER A 147 -14.85 14.10 6.26
CA SER A 147 -16.06 13.30 6.34
C SER A 147 -16.45 13.27 7.82
N ASN A 148 -17.72 13.58 8.12
CA ASN A 148 -18.35 13.86 9.43
C ASN A 148 -17.97 12.96 10.65
N SER A 149 -17.08 11.98 10.52
CA SER A 149 -16.50 11.21 11.64
C SER A 149 -15.04 10.75 11.49
N LYS A 150 -14.44 10.72 10.28
CA LYS A 150 -13.06 10.22 10.06
C LYS A 150 -12.42 10.88 8.81
N PRO A 151 -11.52 11.86 8.97
CA PRO A 151 -10.85 12.49 7.83
C PRO A 151 -9.88 11.52 7.14
N TRP A 152 -9.56 11.82 5.88
CA TRP A 152 -8.57 11.08 5.10
C TRP A 152 -7.74 12.05 4.23
N HIS A 153 -6.55 11.62 3.78
CA HIS A 153 -5.55 12.56 3.25
C HIS A 153 -5.03 12.20 1.86
N PHE A 154 -4.32 11.07 1.68
CA PHE A 154 -3.53 10.83 0.47
C PHE A 154 -3.52 9.37 0.00
N TRP A 155 -3.45 9.19 -1.32
CA TRP A 155 -2.69 8.12 -1.96
C TRP A 155 -1.20 8.41 -1.81
N MET A 156 -0.45 7.51 -1.19
CA MET A 156 0.97 7.71 -0.92
C MET A 156 1.81 7.08 -2.04
N LEU A 157 2.68 7.87 -2.64
CA LEU A 157 3.74 7.42 -3.54
C LEU A 157 5.00 7.21 -2.70
N MET A 158 5.36 5.97 -2.45
CA MET A 158 6.51 5.64 -1.61
C MET A 158 7.72 5.30 -2.47
N LEU A 159 8.80 6.05 -2.25
CA LEU A 159 10.10 5.92 -2.90
C LEU A 159 11.12 5.55 -1.84
N LYS A 160 11.88 4.47 -2.10
CA LYS A 160 13.01 4.10 -1.25
C LYS A 160 14.25 3.81 -2.06
N ASN A 161 15.38 4.20 -1.50
CA ASN A 161 16.71 3.84 -1.97
C ASN A 161 17.38 2.89 -0.96
N GLY A 162 17.83 1.75 -1.46
CA GLY A 162 18.44 0.71 -0.66
C GLY A 162 19.97 0.79 -0.54
N ASN A 163 20.58 1.82 -1.13
CA ASN A 163 21.97 2.11 -0.84
C ASN A 163 22.16 2.38 0.67
N TYR A 164 23.12 1.71 1.29
CA TYR A 164 23.31 1.77 2.74
C TYR A 164 24.80 1.84 3.09
N ASP A 165 25.17 2.82 3.91
CA ASP A 165 26.50 2.88 4.52
C ASP A 165 26.50 2.07 5.81
N GLU A 166 27.04 0.85 5.73
CA GLU A 166 27.19 -0.07 6.87
C GLU A 166 28.02 0.51 8.04
N SER A 167 28.79 1.58 7.82
CA SER A 167 29.58 2.25 8.86
C SER A 167 28.85 3.39 9.58
N SER A 168 27.67 3.78 9.11
CA SER A 168 26.93 4.94 9.63
C SER A 168 26.38 4.76 11.04
N ASN A 169 26.27 3.52 11.53
CA ASN A 169 25.60 3.13 12.78
C ASN A 169 24.14 3.62 12.89
N LEU A 170 23.48 3.97 11.77
CA LEU A 170 22.10 4.45 11.76
C LEU A 170 21.09 3.34 12.09
N CYS A 171 21.38 2.09 11.73
CA CYS A 171 20.60 0.93 12.16
C CYS A 171 21.26 0.23 13.33
N ARG A 172 20.44 -0.25 14.27
CA ARG A 172 20.88 -1.24 15.24
C ARG A 172 21.02 -2.60 14.56
N ASN A 173 22.21 -3.18 14.62
CA ASN A 173 22.39 -4.58 14.25
C ASN A 173 21.92 -5.48 15.39
N PHE A 174 20.66 -5.94 15.33
CA PHE A 174 20.10 -6.88 16.33
C PHE A 174 20.83 -8.23 16.40
N ALA A 175 21.78 -8.51 15.50
CA ALA A 175 22.61 -9.71 15.54
C ALA A 175 23.78 -9.66 16.57
N GLU A 176 23.87 -8.62 17.42
CA GLU A 176 24.87 -8.50 18.49
C GLU A 176 24.75 -9.52 19.65
N VAL A 177 23.84 -10.51 19.57
CA VAL A 177 23.82 -11.62 20.52
C VAL A 177 24.99 -12.59 20.21
N SER A 178 26.12 -12.27 20.85
CA SER A 178 27.36 -13.01 21.17
C SER A 178 28.34 -13.45 20.07
N GLU A 179 28.04 -13.31 18.77
CA GLU A 179 29.02 -13.47 17.68
C GLU A 179 28.65 -12.51 16.54
N PRO A 180 29.58 -11.80 15.89
CA PRO A 180 29.26 -11.02 14.69
C PRO A 180 28.73 -11.97 13.61
N ARG A 181 27.40 -12.08 13.49
CA ARG A 181 26.80 -12.87 12.42
C ARG A 181 27.12 -12.16 11.13
N LYS A 182 28.01 -12.77 10.35
CA LYS A 182 28.21 -12.46 8.95
C LYS A 182 26.89 -12.76 8.26
N PHE A 183 26.09 -11.74 7.98
CA PHE A 183 24.93 -11.93 7.13
C PHE A 183 25.44 -12.46 5.79
N LEU A 184 24.81 -13.48 5.24
CA LEU A 184 25.21 -14.06 3.96
C LEU A 184 24.16 -13.63 2.94
N ASN A 185 24.61 -13.11 1.79
CA ASN A 185 23.74 -12.90 0.65
C ASN A 185 23.10 -14.27 0.30
N PRO A 186 21.76 -14.42 0.39
CA PRO A 186 21.11 -15.71 0.22
C PRO A 186 21.21 -16.26 -1.21
N ARG A 187 21.56 -15.42 -2.20
CA ARG A 187 21.79 -15.82 -3.60
C ARG A 187 23.19 -16.35 -3.85
N THR A 188 24.21 -15.81 -3.17
CA THR A 188 25.63 -16.10 -3.45
C THR A 188 26.37 -16.79 -2.31
N GLY A 189 25.78 -16.86 -1.11
CA GLY A 189 26.44 -17.37 0.09
C GLY A 189 27.63 -16.52 0.55
N SER A 190 27.83 -15.33 -0.02
CA SER A 190 28.92 -14.42 0.34
C SER A 190 28.54 -13.57 1.55
N GLN A 191 29.51 -13.22 2.38
CA GLN A 191 29.33 -12.22 3.44
C GLN A 191 28.75 -10.93 2.85
N LEU A 192 27.65 -10.42 3.43
CA LEU A 192 27.09 -9.11 3.16
C LEU A 192 28.16 -8.08 3.52
N SER A 193 28.87 -7.63 2.49
CA SER A 193 29.25 -6.24 2.32
C SER A 193 28.22 -5.56 1.38
N ALA A 194 26.95 -6.01 1.43
CA ALA A 194 26.15 -6.22 0.22
C ALA A 194 25.07 -5.18 -0.06
N PHE A 195 25.11 -4.05 0.64
CA PHE A 195 24.38 -2.88 0.19
C PHE A 195 25.27 -1.99 -0.69
N PRO A 196 24.79 -1.57 -1.86
CA PRO A 196 25.53 -0.65 -2.71
C PRO A 196 25.74 0.68 -1.97
N CYS A 197 26.98 1.12 -1.79
CA CYS A 197 27.25 2.49 -1.34
C CYS A 197 28.56 2.98 -1.96
N PHE A 198 28.51 4.20 -2.49
CA PHE A 198 29.64 4.84 -3.18
C PHE A 198 30.31 5.93 -2.32
N GLY A 199 30.07 5.92 -1.01
CA GLY A 199 30.57 6.91 -0.06
C GLY A 199 29.54 8.02 0.24
N PRO A 200 29.99 9.21 0.67
CA PRO A 200 29.11 10.32 1.02
C PRO A 200 28.06 10.59 -0.07
N GLY A 201 26.79 10.69 0.33
CA GLY A 201 25.66 10.90 -0.57
C GLY A 201 24.97 9.62 -1.07
N CYS A 202 25.51 8.43 -0.79
CA CYS A 202 24.89 7.18 -1.25
C CYS A 202 23.49 6.94 -0.64
N MET A 203 23.23 7.46 0.57
CA MET A 203 21.96 7.35 1.30
C MET A 203 21.04 8.57 1.10
N ASN A 204 21.29 9.40 0.08
CA ASN A 204 20.51 10.61 -0.19
C ASN A 204 19.03 10.34 -0.45
N GLN A 205 18.21 11.34 -0.15
CA GLN A 205 16.83 11.46 -0.60
C GLN A 205 16.76 11.81 -2.10
N PRO A 206 15.63 11.52 -2.77
CA PRO A 206 15.45 11.94 -4.15
C PRO A 206 15.19 13.45 -4.25
N VAL A 207 15.58 14.04 -5.38
CA VAL A 207 15.02 15.33 -5.81
C VAL A 207 13.70 15.06 -6.52
N VAL A 208 12.64 15.72 -6.09
CA VAL A 208 11.29 15.59 -6.63
C VAL A 208 10.91 16.87 -7.39
N PHE A 209 10.34 16.69 -8.58
CA PHE A 209 9.72 17.71 -9.40
C PHE A 209 8.24 17.37 -9.58
N GLN A 210 7.42 18.41 -9.71
CA GLN A 210 5.97 18.26 -9.85
C GLN A 210 5.49 19.03 -11.08
N ASN A 211 4.62 18.38 -11.86
CA ASN A 211 3.70 19.07 -12.73
C ASN A 211 2.37 19.14 -11.99
N LEU A 212 2.05 20.31 -11.46
CA LEU A 212 0.81 20.56 -10.72
C LEU A 212 -0.40 20.08 -11.51
N SER A 213 -1.37 19.50 -10.79
CA SER A 213 -2.61 19.00 -11.40
C SER A 213 -3.39 20.08 -12.13
N ARG A 214 -3.71 19.85 -13.41
CA ARG A 214 -4.45 20.79 -14.25
C ARG A 214 -5.75 20.17 -14.72
N VAL A 215 -6.75 21.02 -14.95
CA VAL A 215 -7.99 20.60 -15.60
C VAL A 215 -7.68 20.15 -17.02
N ARG A 216 -8.04 18.91 -17.33
CA ARG A 216 -8.21 18.43 -18.70
C ARG A 216 -9.68 18.49 -19.05
N ALA A 217 -9.93 19.02 -20.24
CA ALA A 217 -11.27 19.13 -20.77
C ALA A 217 -11.17 18.72 -22.24
N GLU A 218 -11.62 17.52 -22.56
CA GLU A 218 -11.81 17.10 -23.93
C GLU A 218 -13.22 17.50 -24.37
N ASP A 219 -13.39 17.82 -25.66
CA ASP A 219 -14.68 18.29 -26.17
C ASP A 219 -15.79 17.26 -25.89
N GLY A 220 -16.75 17.63 -25.04
CA GLY A 220 -17.89 16.80 -24.66
C GLY A 220 -17.66 15.84 -23.47
N SER A 221 -16.49 15.87 -22.82
CA SER A 221 -16.24 15.10 -21.58
C SER A 221 -16.49 15.94 -20.33
N HIS A 222 -16.79 15.29 -19.20
CA HIS A 222 -16.71 15.96 -17.90
C HIS A 222 -15.26 16.40 -17.65
N PRO A 223 -15.04 17.61 -17.08
CA PRO A 223 -13.70 18.08 -16.76
C PRO A 223 -13.08 17.15 -15.70
N SER A 224 -11.82 16.77 -15.91
CA SER A 224 -11.05 15.96 -14.97
C SER A 224 -9.73 16.63 -14.64
N LEU A 225 -9.00 16.14 -13.63
CA LEU A 225 -7.63 16.59 -13.37
C LEU A 225 -6.62 15.62 -13.98
N SER A 226 -5.44 16.13 -14.31
CA SER A 226 -4.26 15.32 -14.56
C SER A 226 -3.03 16.01 -14.01
N GLY A 227 -2.09 15.25 -13.44
CA GLY A 227 -0.84 15.77 -12.92
C GLY A 227 0.24 14.71 -12.89
N SER A 228 1.42 15.08 -12.40
CA SER A 228 2.51 14.12 -12.24
C SER A 228 3.57 14.58 -11.25
N VAL A 229 4.26 13.61 -10.66
CA VAL A 229 5.56 13.82 -10.01
C VAL A 229 6.64 13.01 -10.72
N TYR A 230 7.87 13.49 -10.70
CA TYR A 230 9.02 12.77 -11.25
C TYR A 230 10.30 13.24 -10.58
N GLY A 231 11.38 12.49 -10.72
CA GLY A 231 12.63 12.86 -10.07
C GLY A 231 13.72 11.82 -10.20
N THR A 232 14.75 11.99 -9.38
CA THR A 232 15.94 11.14 -9.38
C THR A 232 16.63 11.11 -8.02
N TYR A 233 17.30 10.01 -7.72
CA TYR A 233 18.26 9.92 -6.61
C TYR A 233 19.67 10.39 -7.03
N ASP A 234 19.96 10.45 -8.33
CA ASP A 234 21.18 11.03 -8.90
C ASP A 234 21.09 12.57 -8.86
N VAL A 235 21.13 13.13 -7.63
CA VAL A 235 20.82 14.54 -7.33
C VAL A 235 21.68 15.54 -8.10
N ASP A 236 22.94 15.21 -8.35
CA ASP A 236 23.88 16.06 -9.10
C ASP A 236 23.53 16.13 -10.59
N GLU A 237 22.78 15.14 -11.09
CA GLU A 237 22.33 15.02 -12.47
C GLU A 237 20.87 15.48 -12.67
N ALA A 238 20.18 15.95 -11.63
CA ALA A 238 18.75 16.30 -11.68
C ALA A 238 18.40 17.33 -12.77
N GLY A 239 19.32 18.25 -13.12
CA GLY A 239 19.14 19.22 -14.20
C GLY A 239 19.11 18.64 -15.62
N GLN A 240 19.34 17.33 -15.77
CA GLN A 240 19.32 16.62 -17.05
C GLN A 240 18.00 15.86 -17.30
N LEU A 241 17.06 15.88 -16.35
CA LEU A 241 15.76 15.23 -16.51
C LEU A 241 14.86 16.00 -17.51
N PRO A 242 14.02 15.30 -18.31
CA PRO A 242 13.86 13.84 -18.39
C PRO A 242 14.83 13.16 -19.38
N ASP A 243 15.67 13.92 -20.10
CA ASP A 243 16.50 13.48 -21.24
C ASP A 243 17.76 12.66 -20.86
N ALA A 244 17.70 11.94 -19.74
CA ALA A 244 18.81 11.15 -19.23
C ALA A 244 19.07 9.90 -20.09
N ASN A 245 20.30 9.76 -20.62
CA ASN A 245 20.75 8.63 -21.43
C ASN A 245 20.97 7.31 -20.64
N GLY A 246 19.96 6.85 -19.88
CA GLY A 246 19.94 5.53 -19.22
C GLY A 246 20.95 5.32 -18.08
N ASN A 247 21.75 6.33 -17.74
CA ASN A 247 22.74 6.27 -16.66
C ASN A 247 22.28 6.92 -15.34
N ILE A 248 21.10 7.53 -15.33
CA ILE A 248 20.55 8.30 -14.20
C ILE A 248 19.31 7.54 -13.71
N SER A 249 19.16 7.43 -12.40
CA SER A 249 17.95 6.88 -11.80
C SER A 249 16.78 7.80 -12.11
N TYR A 250 15.61 7.22 -12.31
CA TYR A 250 14.44 8.02 -12.66
C TYR A 250 13.21 7.38 -12.07
N PHE A 251 12.33 8.22 -11.53
CA PHE A 251 10.97 7.81 -11.26
C PHE A 251 10.01 8.82 -11.85
N SER A 252 8.82 8.36 -12.21
CA SER A 252 7.69 9.22 -12.48
C SER A 252 6.39 8.53 -12.14
N VAL A 253 5.44 9.30 -11.63
CA VAL A 253 4.06 8.87 -11.46
C VAL A 253 3.16 9.94 -12.04
N THR A 254 2.32 9.56 -12.99
CA THR A 254 1.27 10.42 -13.56
C THR A 254 -0.09 9.90 -13.14
N TRP A 255 -1.05 10.79 -12.92
CA TRP A 255 -2.45 10.43 -12.67
C TRP A 255 -3.37 11.13 -13.65
N GLU A 256 -4.35 10.37 -14.14
CA GLU A 256 -5.44 10.86 -14.97
C GLU A 256 -6.70 10.02 -14.74
N LYS A 257 -7.86 10.55 -15.11
CA LYS A 257 -9.13 9.83 -14.96
C LYS A 257 -9.37 8.87 -16.12
N ASN A 258 -9.76 7.65 -15.76
CA ASN A 258 -10.39 6.73 -16.69
C ASN A 258 -11.79 7.23 -17.04
N ALA A 259 -12.02 7.61 -18.30
CA ALA A 259 -13.30 8.13 -18.76
C ALA A 259 -14.46 7.13 -18.65
N THR A 260 -14.17 5.81 -18.58
CA THR A 260 -15.19 4.76 -18.50
C THR A 260 -15.52 4.40 -17.06
N SER A 261 -14.53 4.12 -16.22
CA SER A 261 -14.77 3.67 -14.83
C SER A 261 -14.88 4.81 -13.83
N GLY A 262 -14.42 6.02 -14.19
CA GLY A 262 -14.25 7.15 -13.28
C GLY A 262 -13.10 6.95 -12.28
N SER A 263 -12.34 5.85 -12.38
CA SER A 263 -11.20 5.58 -11.51
C SER A 263 -9.98 6.41 -11.93
N TRP A 264 -9.10 6.75 -10.99
CA TRP A 264 -7.77 7.23 -11.32
C TRP A 264 -6.93 6.11 -11.94
N ILE A 265 -6.14 6.45 -12.95
CA ILE A 265 -5.08 5.61 -13.49
C ILE A 265 -3.76 6.24 -13.06
N PHE A 266 -3.06 5.57 -12.14
CA PHE A 266 -1.69 5.93 -11.77
C PHE A 266 -0.72 5.15 -12.66
N THR A 267 -0.02 5.86 -13.55
CA THR A 267 1.05 5.28 -14.38
C THR A 267 2.38 5.54 -13.71
N HIS A 268 3.10 4.47 -13.41
CA HIS A 268 4.38 4.50 -12.70
C HIS A 268 5.51 4.11 -13.65
N LYS A 269 6.66 4.73 -13.45
CA LYS A 269 7.91 4.34 -14.08
C LYS A 269 9.03 4.43 -13.07
N LEU A 270 9.90 3.42 -13.06
CA LEU A 270 11.08 3.35 -12.23
C LEU A 270 12.27 2.86 -13.05
N THR A 271 13.36 3.62 -13.03
CA THR A 271 14.63 3.30 -13.66
C THR A 271 15.72 3.30 -12.60
N VAL A 272 16.45 2.19 -12.49
CA VAL A 272 17.66 2.13 -11.66
C VAL A 272 18.90 2.56 -12.44
N SER A 273 19.87 3.16 -11.74
CA SER A 273 21.19 3.49 -12.28
C SER A 273 22.27 2.60 -11.69
N THR A 274 23.51 2.75 -12.16
CA THR A 274 24.66 2.07 -11.55
C THR A 274 25.00 2.64 -10.17
N LYS A 275 24.71 3.92 -9.91
CA LYS A 275 24.88 4.54 -8.58
C LYS A 275 23.76 4.15 -7.62
N TYR A 276 22.53 4.04 -8.13
CA TYR A 276 21.35 3.64 -7.36
C TYR A 276 20.73 2.38 -7.98
N PRO A 277 21.39 1.22 -7.81
CA PRO A 277 20.97 -0.04 -8.41
C PRO A 277 19.86 -0.74 -7.61
N TRP A 278 19.50 -0.20 -6.44
CA TRP A 278 18.42 -0.70 -5.60
C TRP A 278 17.42 0.42 -5.27
N LEU A 279 16.27 0.40 -5.94
CA LEU A 279 15.20 1.38 -5.76
C LEU A 279 13.84 0.70 -5.64
N MET A 280 12.93 1.33 -4.90
CA MET A 280 11.52 0.95 -4.77
C MET A 280 10.62 2.11 -5.18
N LEU A 281 9.49 1.79 -5.80
CA LEU A 281 8.39 2.72 -6.03
C LEU A 281 7.06 1.98 -5.87
N TYR A 282 6.26 2.39 -4.88
CA TYR A 282 4.93 1.84 -4.62
C TYR A 282 3.84 2.91 -4.65
N LEU A 283 2.64 2.48 -5.02
CA LEU A 283 1.40 3.14 -4.65
C LEU A 283 0.85 2.47 -3.40
N ARG A 284 0.58 3.27 -2.38
CA ARG A 284 0.22 2.80 -1.05
C ARG A 284 -1.09 3.40 -0.56
N ALA A 285 -1.92 2.54 0.02
CA ALA A 285 -3.07 2.89 0.84
C ALA A 285 -2.72 2.70 2.31
N ASP A 286 -2.28 3.79 2.96
CA ASP A 286 -1.98 3.82 4.40
C ASP A 286 -3.22 4.12 5.25
N ALA A 287 -3.19 3.67 6.50
CA ALA A 287 -4.08 4.11 7.56
C ALA A 287 -3.99 5.63 7.79
N THR A 288 -5.09 6.23 8.24
CA THR A 288 -5.14 7.66 8.59
C THR A 288 -4.37 7.99 9.87
N SER A 289 -4.06 6.98 10.68
CA SER A 289 -3.36 7.07 11.96
C SER A 289 -2.71 5.72 12.31
N GLY A 290 -1.83 5.74 13.31
CA GLY A 290 -1.07 4.56 13.74
C GLY A 290 0.24 4.38 12.97
N VAL A 291 1.08 3.48 13.49
CA VAL A 291 2.37 3.14 12.91
C VAL A 291 2.17 2.36 11.61
N SER A 292 2.75 2.84 10.50
CA SER A 292 2.83 2.09 9.25
C SER A 292 4.13 1.28 9.23
N GLY A 293 4.04 0.03 8.79
CA GLY A 293 5.10 -0.97 8.90
C GLY A 293 6.47 -0.44 8.49
N GLY A 294 7.35 -0.26 9.47
CA GLY A 294 8.73 0.19 9.29
C GLY A 294 9.09 1.50 9.99
N TYR A 295 8.14 2.29 10.48
CA TYR A 295 8.45 3.56 11.15
C TYR A 295 7.68 3.75 12.47
N PRO A 296 8.31 4.35 13.50
CA PRO A 296 7.66 4.56 14.79
C PRO A 296 6.75 5.81 14.82
N TRP A 297 6.33 6.31 13.65
CA TRP A 297 5.58 7.57 13.52
C TRP A 297 4.17 7.30 12.99
N GLU A 298 3.22 8.14 13.39
CA GLU A 298 1.90 8.12 12.79
C GLU A 298 1.94 8.55 11.32
N THR A 299 1.22 7.81 10.48
CA THR A 299 1.05 8.15 9.06
C THR A 299 -0.21 8.98 8.81
N ARG A 300 -0.29 9.59 7.63
CA ARG A 300 -1.48 10.28 7.10
C ARG A 300 -1.89 9.68 5.76
N GLY A 301 -2.59 8.55 5.79
CA GLY A 301 -3.09 7.89 4.59
C GLY A 301 -4.57 8.16 4.28
N MET A 302 -5.16 7.28 3.48
CA MET A 302 -6.58 7.34 3.09
C MET A 302 -7.48 6.34 3.81
N MET A 303 -6.90 5.33 4.46
CA MET A 303 -7.64 4.20 5.01
C MET A 303 -8.19 4.58 6.38
N ARG A 304 -9.51 4.78 6.42
CA ARG A 304 -10.27 5.26 7.60
C ARG A 304 -10.47 4.19 8.68
N GLN A 305 -10.17 2.94 8.35
CA GLN A 305 -10.25 1.81 9.26
C GLN A 305 -9.20 0.78 8.86
N VAL A 306 -8.36 0.40 9.81
CA VAL A 306 -7.32 -0.62 9.61
C VAL A 306 -7.98 -1.99 9.45
N PRO A 307 -7.72 -2.73 8.34
CA PRO A 307 -8.22 -4.07 8.15
C PRO A 307 -7.53 -5.08 9.07
N VAL A 308 -8.27 -6.12 9.42
CA VAL A 308 -7.83 -7.19 10.32
C VAL A 308 -8.07 -8.53 9.65
N SER A 309 -7.05 -9.39 9.62
CA SER A 309 -7.24 -10.76 9.12
C SER A 309 -8.21 -11.54 10.01
N PRO A 310 -9.09 -12.39 9.44
CA PRO A 310 -9.16 -12.76 8.03
C PRO A 310 -10.15 -11.92 7.18
N ASN A 311 -10.73 -10.85 7.74
CA ASN A 311 -12.00 -10.32 7.26
C ASN A 311 -11.86 -9.13 6.28
N PHE A 312 -10.96 -9.22 5.31
CA PHE A 312 -10.84 -8.18 4.29
C PHE A 312 -10.32 -8.69 2.95
N LYS A 313 -10.71 -7.97 1.91
CA LYS A 313 -10.29 -8.18 0.53
C LYS A 313 -9.66 -6.92 -0.04
N VAL A 314 -8.84 -7.09 -1.06
CA VAL A 314 -8.29 -5.99 -1.85
C VAL A 314 -8.70 -6.18 -3.29
N VAL A 315 -9.16 -5.10 -3.92
CA VAL A 315 -9.49 -5.03 -5.34
C VAL A 315 -8.55 -4.05 -6.00
N LEU A 316 -7.99 -4.39 -7.17
CA LEU A 316 -7.25 -3.43 -8.00
C LEU A 316 -7.15 -3.94 -9.43
N THR A 317 -7.04 -3.02 -10.38
CA THR A 317 -6.64 -3.29 -11.76
C THR A 317 -5.16 -2.97 -11.93
N LEU A 318 -4.37 -3.95 -12.38
CA LEU A 318 -2.94 -3.85 -12.60
C LEU A 318 -2.60 -4.20 -14.05
N ASP A 319 -1.79 -3.35 -14.68
CA ASP A 319 -1.15 -3.63 -15.97
C ASP A 319 0.36 -3.40 -15.85
N VAL A 320 1.14 -4.47 -15.93
CA VAL A 320 2.61 -4.37 -15.96
C VAL A 320 3.05 -4.20 -17.41
N ILE A 321 3.50 -3.00 -17.76
CA ILE A 321 3.93 -2.65 -19.12
C ILE A 321 5.38 -3.12 -19.35
N GLN A 322 6.24 -2.91 -18.36
CA GLN A 322 7.64 -3.32 -18.38
C GLN A 322 8.08 -3.81 -16.98
N GLY A 323 8.75 -4.95 -16.92
CA GLY A 323 8.94 -5.70 -15.67
C GLY A 323 10.22 -5.46 -14.87
N GLY A 324 11.05 -4.44 -15.15
CA GLY A 324 12.22 -4.13 -14.31
C GLY A 324 13.38 -5.16 -14.34
N GLY A 325 13.33 -6.15 -15.23
CA GLY A 325 14.36 -7.17 -15.41
C GLY A 325 14.36 -8.29 -14.35
N PRO A 326 15.34 -9.23 -14.41
CA PRO A 326 15.32 -10.45 -13.59
C PRO A 326 15.55 -10.23 -12.09
N ALA A 327 15.93 -9.01 -11.70
CA ALA A 327 16.16 -8.63 -10.30
C ALA A 327 15.01 -7.80 -9.71
N SER A 328 13.98 -7.52 -10.51
CA SER A 328 12.76 -6.86 -10.03
C SER A 328 11.91 -7.85 -9.23
N GLN A 329 11.65 -7.50 -7.98
CA GLN A 329 10.58 -8.05 -7.18
C GLN A 329 9.39 -7.10 -7.37
N PHE A 330 8.47 -7.51 -8.25
CA PHE A 330 7.22 -6.78 -8.46
C PHE A 330 6.15 -7.38 -7.58
N TYR A 331 5.65 -6.59 -6.64
CA TYR A 331 4.64 -6.99 -5.68
C TYR A 331 3.25 -6.67 -6.24
N LEU A 332 2.47 -7.71 -6.51
CA LEU A 332 1.03 -7.56 -6.78
C LEU A 332 0.34 -6.94 -5.56
N ILE A 333 0.77 -7.39 -4.38
CA ILE A 333 0.39 -6.81 -3.10
C ILE A 333 1.55 -7.01 -2.12
N ASP A 334 1.82 -5.97 -1.35
CA ASP A 334 2.64 -5.98 -0.15
C ASP A 334 1.78 -5.40 0.98
N ILE A 335 1.61 -6.14 2.07
CA ILE A 335 0.91 -5.64 3.26
C ILE A 335 1.87 -5.57 4.44
N GLY A 336 1.86 -4.41 5.11
CA GLY A 336 2.69 -4.13 6.28
C GLY A 336 1.85 -4.05 7.55
N GLY A 337 2.33 -4.69 8.62
CA GLY A 337 1.71 -4.68 9.95
C GLY A 337 2.73 -4.70 11.08
N CYS A 338 2.25 -4.56 12.32
CA CYS A 338 3.10 -4.55 13.51
C CYS A 338 2.42 -5.22 14.71
N TRP A 339 3.13 -6.14 15.36
CA TRP A 339 2.81 -6.66 16.69
C TRP A 339 4.06 -7.21 17.37
N LYS A 340 4.03 -7.40 18.69
CA LYS A 340 5.15 -7.97 19.44
C LYS A 340 5.16 -9.50 19.33
N ASN A 341 6.31 -10.13 19.55
CA ASN A 341 6.37 -11.60 19.62
C ASN A 341 5.54 -12.18 20.78
N SER A 342 5.18 -11.36 21.78
CA SER A 342 4.25 -11.69 22.87
C SER A 342 2.77 -11.70 22.45
N GLY A 343 2.46 -11.28 21.22
CA GLY A 343 1.09 -11.12 20.74
C GLY A 343 0.43 -9.78 21.09
N GLU A 344 1.09 -8.96 21.91
CA GLU A 344 0.65 -7.60 22.22
C GLU A 344 0.78 -6.67 21.00
N ALA A 345 0.00 -5.59 20.98
CA ALA A 345 0.12 -4.55 19.97
C ALA A 345 1.47 -3.83 20.09
N CYS A 346 1.93 -3.27 18.96
CA CYS A 346 3.10 -2.40 18.95
C CYS A 346 2.81 -1.09 19.69
N ASP A 347 3.81 -0.56 20.38
CA ASP A 347 3.73 0.68 21.16
C ASP A 347 4.82 1.69 20.80
N GLY A 348 5.54 1.46 19.70
CA GLY A 348 6.67 2.27 19.25
C GLY A 348 8.01 1.84 19.87
N ASN A 349 8.04 0.79 20.70
CA ASN A 349 9.27 0.26 21.27
C ASN A 349 10.05 -0.54 20.23
N VAL A 350 11.10 0.07 19.69
CA VAL A 350 11.95 -0.50 18.64
C VAL A 350 12.66 -1.81 19.00
N ASP A 351 12.70 -2.22 20.27
CA ASP A 351 13.31 -3.48 20.70
C ASP A 351 12.32 -4.65 20.72
N SER A 352 11.06 -4.37 21.08
CA SER A 352 10.02 -5.40 21.22
C SER A 352 9.06 -5.46 20.03
N ASP A 353 8.84 -4.34 19.36
CA ASP A 353 7.97 -4.25 18.20
C ASP A 353 8.58 -5.02 17.04
N VAL A 354 7.74 -5.70 16.28
CA VAL A 354 8.17 -6.46 15.10
C VAL A 354 7.29 -6.05 13.94
N THR A 355 7.92 -5.43 12.95
CA THR A 355 7.29 -5.12 11.68
C THR A 355 7.17 -6.39 10.85
N ARG A 356 6.02 -6.60 10.23
CA ARG A 356 5.70 -7.81 9.47
C ARG A 356 5.16 -7.51 8.09
N TYR A 357 5.61 -8.31 7.13
CA TYR A 357 5.25 -8.15 5.73
C TYR A 357 4.75 -9.46 5.12
N VAL A 358 3.75 -9.35 4.24
CA VAL A 358 3.35 -10.40 3.30
C VAL A 358 3.42 -9.83 1.89
N GLU A 359 4.24 -10.43 1.05
CA GLU A 359 4.56 -9.92 -0.27
C GLU A 359 4.28 -10.99 -1.33
N MET A 360 3.46 -10.68 -2.35
CA MET A 360 3.26 -11.57 -3.51
C MET A 360 4.08 -11.10 -4.70
N ILE A 361 5.18 -11.79 -5.02
CA ILE A 361 6.04 -11.44 -6.15
C ILE A 361 5.51 -12.09 -7.43
N ILE A 362 5.14 -11.30 -8.44
CA ILE A 362 4.57 -11.79 -9.70
C ILE A 362 5.56 -11.85 -10.88
N ASN A 363 6.78 -11.36 -10.71
CA ASN A 363 7.82 -11.53 -11.73
C ASN A 363 8.12 -13.05 -11.93
N PRO A 364 7.86 -13.62 -13.12
CA PRO A 364 8.01 -15.05 -13.36
C PRO A 364 9.45 -15.54 -13.25
N GLU A 365 10.43 -14.64 -13.43
CA GLU A 365 11.86 -14.94 -13.31
C GLU A 365 12.32 -15.11 -11.86
N THR A 366 11.52 -14.70 -10.88
CA THR A 366 11.86 -14.84 -9.46
C THR A 366 11.97 -16.33 -9.08
N PRO A 367 13.15 -16.78 -8.61
CA PRO A 367 13.34 -18.16 -8.17
C PRO A 367 12.73 -18.37 -6.78
N SER A 368 12.52 -19.61 -6.37
CA SER A 368 12.21 -19.91 -4.96
C SER A 368 13.51 -20.11 -4.17
N TRP A 369 13.69 -19.37 -3.07
CA TRP A 369 14.79 -19.57 -2.12
C TRP A 369 14.44 -20.54 -1.00
N CYS A 370 13.15 -20.67 -0.69
CA CYS A 370 12.61 -21.74 0.13
C CYS A 370 12.66 -23.07 -0.65
N ARG A 371 13.57 -23.96 -0.28
CA ARG A 371 13.74 -25.26 -0.97
C ARG A 371 14.01 -26.38 0.04
N PRO A 372 13.80 -27.66 -0.35
CA PRO A 372 14.10 -28.81 0.50
C PRO A 372 15.54 -28.83 1.03
N ASP A 373 16.49 -28.27 0.26
CA ASP A 373 17.91 -28.18 0.59
C ASP A 373 18.31 -26.85 1.26
N SER A 374 17.35 -25.95 1.50
CA SER A 374 17.57 -24.59 2.03
C SER A 374 16.46 -24.18 3.01
N LEU A 375 16.18 -25.05 3.98
CA LEU A 375 15.06 -24.93 4.92
C LEU A 375 15.07 -23.64 5.77
N GLN A 376 16.23 -23.01 5.95
CA GLN A 376 16.37 -21.75 6.69
C GLN A 376 15.60 -20.58 6.06
N ASN A 377 15.30 -20.66 4.75
CA ASN A 377 14.53 -19.68 4.00
C ASN A 377 13.05 -20.06 3.86
N CYS A 378 12.62 -21.13 4.53
CA CYS A 378 11.24 -21.61 4.53
C CYS A 378 10.57 -21.37 5.87
N PRO A 379 9.26 -21.03 5.90
CA PRO A 379 8.55 -20.98 7.16
C PRO A 379 8.52 -22.38 7.80
N PRO A 380 8.61 -22.49 9.14
CA PRO A 380 8.62 -23.78 9.84
C PRO A 380 7.44 -24.69 9.48
N TYR A 381 6.27 -24.09 9.25
CA TYR A 381 5.05 -24.81 8.89
C TYR A 381 4.31 -24.09 7.77
N HIS A 382 3.72 -24.89 6.88
CA HIS A 382 2.68 -24.46 5.97
C HIS A 382 1.31 -24.87 6.54
N THR A 383 0.31 -24.01 6.43
CA THR A 383 -1.08 -24.33 6.81
C THR A 383 -1.91 -24.50 5.54
N ALA A 384 -2.22 -25.76 5.22
CA ALA A 384 -3.06 -26.10 4.08
C ALA A 384 -4.47 -25.53 4.23
N ILE A 385 -5.23 -25.47 3.14
CA ILE A 385 -6.59 -24.90 3.13
C ILE A 385 -7.54 -25.57 4.14
N ASN A 386 -7.34 -26.86 4.42
CA ASN A 386 -8.13 -27.62 5.40
C ASN A 386 -7.66 -27.44 6.86
N GLY A 387 -6.69 -26.55 7.11
CA GLY A 387 -6.09 -26.29 8.43
C GLY A 387 -4.95 -27.24 8.81
N THR A 388 -4.60 -28.22 7.97
CA THR A 388 -3.50 -29.15 8.26
C THR A 388 -2.17 -28.40 8.28
N ARG A 389 -1.41 -28.54 9.37
CA ARG A 389 -0.05 -28.01 9.46
C ARG A 389 0.94 -29.03 8.91
N ILE A 390 1.72 -28.61 7.92
CA ILE A 390 2.75 -29.41 7.25
C ILE A 390 4.10 -28.82 7.62
N SER A 391 4.97 -29.61 8.25
CA SER A 391 6.34 -29.16 8.57
C SER A 391 7.15 -28.97 7.30
N ARG A 392 8.01 -27.96 7.25
CA ARG A 392 9.02 -27.79 6.17
C ARG A 392 10.02 -28.94 6.05
N THR A 393 10.03 -29.89 6.98
CA THR A 393 10.84 -31.12 6.87
C THR A 393 10.11 -32.24 6.13
N ASP A 394 8.79 -32.14 5.97
CA ASP A 394 8.00 -33.03 5.13
C ASP A 394 8.16 -32.63 3.66
N THR A 395 9.26 -33.09 3.06
CA THR A 395 9.63 -32.73 1.69
C THR A 395 8.65 -33.22 0.63
N SER A 396 7.75 -34.15 0.99
CA SER A 396 6.76 -34.73 0.08
C SER A 396 5.50 -33.87 -0.03
N ASN A 397 5.15 -33.14 1.03
CA ASN A 397 3.88 -32.41 1.11
C ASN A 397 4.04 -30.89 1.27
N PHE A 398 5.20 -30.40 1.72
CA PHE A 398 5.41 -28.96 1.90
C PHE A 398 5.50 -28.24 0.54
N PRO A 399 4.73 -27.17 0.29
CA PRO A 399 4.69 -26.50 -1.01
C PRO A 399 5.83 -25.48 -1.16
N TYR A 400 7.08 -25.94 -1.26
CA TYR A 400 8.27 -25.07 -1.36
C TYR A 400 8.15 -24.01 -2.46
N SER A 401 7.64 -24.38 -3.63
CA SER A 401 7.46 -23.50 -4.78
C SER A 401 6.48 -22.35 -4.56
N ALA A 402 5.64 -22.43 -3.52
CA ALA A 402 4.69 -21.38 -3.17
C ALA A 402 5.33 -20.21 -2.41
N TYR A 403 6.56 -20.40 -1.91
CA TYR A 403 7.30 -19.44 -1.11
C TYR A 403 8.57 -19.00 -1.85
N HIS A 404 8.84 -17.70 -1.87
CA HIS A 404 10.15 -17.18 -2.24
C HIS A 404 11.10 -17.27 -1.04
N LEU A 405 10.75 -16.60 0.06
CA LEU A 405 11.57 -16.43 1.25
C LEU A 405 10.68 -16.28 2.49
N TYR A 406 11.11 -16.88 3.59
CA TYR A 406 10.72 -16.52 4.94
C TYR A 406 11.97 -16.15 5.74
N CYS A 407 11.91 -15.04 6.47
CA CYS A 407 12.91 -14.71 7.47
C CYS A 407 12.27 -14.37 8.81
N SER A 408 12.87 -14.92 9.87
CA SER A 408 12.42 -14.83 11.26
C SER A 408 12.81 -13.48 11.87
N PRO A 409 12.04 -12.96 12.84
CA PRO A 409 12.46 -11.74 13.51
C PRO A 409 13.70 -11.98 14.37
N PRO A 410 14.67 -11.04 14.39
CA PRO A 410 15.93 -11.24 15.09
C PRO A 410 15.78 -11.32 16.62
N ASN A 411 14.69 -10.78 17.17
CA ASN A 411 14.33 -10.85 18.59
C ASN A 411 13.46 -12.08 18.94
N ALA A 412 13.33 -13.07 18.05
CA ALA A 412 12.66 -14.34 18.34
C ALA A 412 13.52 -15.24 19.24
N LEU A 413 13.09 -15.48 20.48
CA LEU A 413 13.87 -16.25 21.45
C LEU A 413 13.87 -17.76 21.19
N HIS A 414 12.80 -18.26 20.56
CA HIS A 414 12.53 -19.68 20.32
C HIS A 414 12.32 -20.01 18.84
N ALA A 415 12.95 -19.24 17.93
CA ALA A 415 12.87 -19.50 16.50
C ALA A 415 13.34 -20.93 16.15
N GLU A 416 12.52 -21.66 15.38
CA GLU A 416 12.80 -23.06 15.00
C GLU A 416 13.99 -23.13 14.04
N LYS A 417 15.07 -23.81 14.45
CA LYS A 417 16.26 -24.01 13.60
C LYS A 417 16.02 -25.06 12.50
N PRO A 418 16.63 -24.91 11.31
CA PRO A 418 17.44 -23.76 10.89
C PRO A 418 16.55 -22.56 10.50
N PHE A 419 17.01 -21.33 10.72
CA PHE A 419 16.29 -20.12 10.30
C PHE A 419 17.28 -19.06 9.83
N SER A 420 16.82 -18.22 8.90
CA SER A 420 17.44 -16.96 8.52
C SER A 420 16.72 -15.81 9.23
N VAL A 421 17.42 -14.71 9.49
CA VAL A 421 16.83 -13.45 9.94
C VAL A 421 16.80 -12.47 8.78
N CYS A 422 15.83 -11.55 8.80
CA CYS A 422 15.75 -10.51 7.79
C CYS A 422 16.95 -9.56 7.89
N ASP A 423 17.21 -8.78 6.85
CA ASP A 423 18.28 -7.80 6.92
C ASP A 423 17.96 -6.76 8.01
N PRO A 424 18.95 -6.32 8.81
CA PRO A 424 18.70 -5.37 9.89
C PRO A 424 18.67 -3.92 9.41
N PHE A 425 18.73 -3.67 8.10
CA PHE A 425 18.98 -2.34 7.55
C PHE A 425 17.77 -1.71 6.83
N SER A 426 16.81 -2.53 6.44
CA SER A 426 15.56 -2.11 5.81
C SER A 426 14.60 -1.44 6.80
N ASN A 427 14.66 -1.77 8.10
CA ASN A 427 13.79 -1.13 9.10
C ASN A 427 14.49 -0.93 10.45
N PRO A 428 14.13 0.14 11.20
CA PRO A 428 14.66 0.41 12.54
C PRO A 428 14.20 -0.61 13.60
N GLN A 429 13.09 -1.32 13.34
CA GLN A 429 12.56 -2.38 14.19
C GLN A 429 12.93 -3.76 13.63
N PRO A 430 12.98 -4.82 14.48
CA PRO A 430 12.98 -6.21 14.03
C PRO A 430 11.92 -6.48 12.96
N GLN A 431 12.28 -7.28 11.96
CA GLN A 431 11.42 -7.59 10.83
C GLN A 431 11.15 -9.09 10.73
N GLU A 432 9.94 -9.44 10.34
CA GLU A 432 9.58 -10.77 9.89
C GLU A 432 8.86 -10.67 8.55
N LEU A 433 9.38 -11.37 7.54
CA LEU A 433 8.92 -11.24 6.16
C LEU A 433 8.53 -12.59 5.58
N MET A 434 7.38 -12.61 4.90
CA MET A 434 6.86 -13.73 4.13
C MET A 434 6.69 -13.33 2.66
N GLN A 435 7.62 -13.75 1.81
CA GLN A 435 7.53 -13.56 0.36
C GLN A 435 6.97 -14.81 -0.31
N LEU A 436 5.91 -14.62 -1.10
CA LEU A 436 5.15 -15.65 -1.80
C LEU A 436 5.38 -15.57 -3.32
N LEU A 437 5.13 -16.68 -3.99
CA LEU A 437 5.17 -16.81 -5.44
C LEU A 437 3.84 -17.34 -5.98
N PRO A 438 3.47 -17.04 -7.24
CA PRO A 438 2.33 -17.62 -7.93
C PRO A 438 2.27 -19.13 -7.79
N HIS A 439 1.17 -19.64 -7.24
CA HIS A 439 1.02 -21.06 -6.93
C HIS A 439 -0.47 -21.44 -6.73
N PRO A 440 -0.90 -22.67 -7.09
CA PRO A 440 -2.30 -23.10 -6.88
C PRO A 440 -2.77 -23.07 -5.44
N GLU A 441 -1.84 -23.17 -4.49
CA GLU A 441 -2.12 -23.07 -3.05
C GLU A 441 -2.76 -21.72 -2.66
N TRP A 442 -2.45 -20.66 -3.41
CA TRP A 442 -2.95 -19.30 -3.17
C TRP A 442 -4.14 -18.93 -4.04
N ALA A 443 -4.40 -19.67 -5.13
CA ALA A 443 -5.45 -19.38 -6.10
C ALA A 443 -6.86 -19.32 -5.48
N VAL A 444 -7.11 -20.09 -4.41
CA VAL A 444 -8.39 -20.03 -3.68
C VAL A 444 -8.67 -18.66 -3.07
N HIS A 445 -7.64 -17.85 -2.84
CA HIS A 445 -7.73 -16.49 -2.34
C HIS A 445 -7.68 -15.44 -3.46
N GLY A 446 -7.83 -15.85 -4.72
CA GLY A 446 -7.80 -14.97 -5.89
C GLY A 446 -6.40 -14.57 -6.36
N TYR A 447 -5.34 -15.09 -5.73
CA TYR A 447 -3.95 -14.82 -6.13
C TYR A 447 -3.54 -15.60 -7.40
N PRO A 448 -2.46 -15.18 -8.08
CA PRO A 448 -1.91 -15.89 -9.24
C PRO A 448 -1.71 -17.39 -9.01
N GLU A 449 -2.27 -18.22 -9.90
CA GLU A 449 -2.16 -19.68 -9.82
C GLU A 449 -0.82 -20.18 -10.35
N LYS A 450 -0.28 -19.51 -11.38
CA LYS A 450 0.97 -19.89 -12.05
C LYS A 450 1.83 -18.68 -12.36
N LYS A 451 3.14 -18.92 -12.52
CA LYS A 451 4.09 -17.90 -12.95
C LYS A 451 3.64 -17.27 -14.27
N GLY A 452 3.65 -15.94 -14.32
CA GLY A 452 3.27 -15.16 -15.50
C GLY A 452 1.82 -14.67 -15.50
N ASP A 453 0.95 -15.18 -14.63
CA ASP A 453 -0.39 -14.58 -14.44
C ASP A 453 -0.25 -13.16 -13.89
N GLY A 454 -0.89 -12.18 -14.54
CA GLY A 454 -0.81 -10.77 -14.18
C GLY A 454 0.49 -10.07 -14.55
N TRP A 455 1.36 -10.73 -15.33
CA TRP A 455 2.63 -10.16 -15.75
C TRP A 455 2.50 -9.43 -17.09
N VAL A 456 3.64 -9.06 -17.68
CA VAL A 456 3.70 -8.27 -18.93
C VAL A 456 2.83 -8.88 -20.04
N GLY A 457 1.89 -8.08 -20.54
CA GLY A 457 0.93 -8.47 -21.58
C GLY A 457 -0.33 -9.17 -21.07
N ASP A 458 -0.53 -9.22 -19.75
CA ASP A 458 -1.69 -9.84 -19.09
C ASP A 458 -2.30 -8.89 -18.04
N PRO A 459 -2.88 -7.74 -18.47
CA PRO A 459 -3.54 -6.79 -17.57
C PRO A 459 -4.77 -7.43 -16.94
N ARG A 460 -4.95 -7.25 -15.63
CA ARG A 460 -6.03 -7.91 -14.87
C ARG A 460 -6.57 -7.05 -13.75
N THR A 461 -7.86 -7.20 -13.50
CA THR A 461 -8.50 -6.82 -12.23
C THR A 461 -8.45 -7.99 -11.27
N TRP A 462 -7.84 -7.77 -10.11
CA TRP A 462 -7.67 -8.72 -9.03
C TRP A 462 -8.71 -8.51 -7.95
N VAL A 463 -9.25 -9.61 -7.42
CA VAL A 463 -10.04 -9.63 -6.18
C VAL A 463 -9.37 -10.60 -5.24
N LEU A 464 -8.53 -10.06 -4.35
CA LEU A 464 -7.66 -10.82 -3.47
C LEU A 464 -8.30 -10.95 -2.08
N ASP A 465 -8.45 -12.19 -1.59
CA ASP A 465 -8.76 -12.48 -0.19
C ASP A 465 -7.50 -12.38 0.67
N VAL A 466 -7.02 -11.15 0.80
CA VAL A 466 -5.79 -10.80 1.52
C VAL A 466 -5.89 -11.18 2.99
N GLY A 467 -7.05 -10.93 3.63
CA GLY A 467 -7.30 -11.35 5.00
C GLY A 467 -7.28 -12.87 5.15
N GLY A 468 -7.98 -13.59 4.28
CA GLY A 468 -8.01 -15.04 4.26
C GLY A 468 -6.62 -15.66 4.10
N LEU A 469 -5.84 -15.20 3.12
CA LEU A 469 -4.48 -15.68 2.90
C LEU A 469 -3.56 -15.37 4.08
N SER A 470 -3.49 -14.10 4.50
CA SER A 470 -2.59 -13.65 5.57
C SER A 470 -2.87 -14.32 6.90
N SER A 471 -4.11 -14.77 7.18
CA SER A 471 -4.45 -15.55 8.38
C SER A 471 -3.87 -16.96 8.40
N ARG A 472 -3.63 -17.57 7.23
CA ARG A 472 -3.10 -18.94 7.09
C ARG A 472 -1.58 -19.00 7.14
N LEU A 473 -0.91 -17.88 6.86
CA LEU A 473 0.54 -17.79 6.85
C LEU A 473 1.11 -17.91 8.26
N PHE A 474 2.31 -18.48 8.32
CA PHE A 474 3.07 -18.60 9.56
C PHE A 474 3.67 -17.23 9.91
N PHE A 475 3.49 -16.82 11.16
CA PHE A 475 4.25 -15.75 11.80
C PHE A 475 4.73 -16.25 13.15
N TYR A 476 5.96 -15.91 13.51
CA TYR A 476 6.57 -16.26 14.76
C TYR A 476 5.82 -15.62 15.93
N GLN A 477 5.65 -16.42 16.97
CA GLN A 477 5.06 -16.02 18.23
C GLN A 477 5.78 -16.77 19.35
N GLU A 478 6.07 -16.09 20.45
CA GLU A 478 6.65 -16.71 21.63
C GLU A 478 5.72 -17.81 22.18
N PRO A 479 6.26 -18.98 22.58
CA PRO A 479 5.48 -20.01 23.25
C PRO A 479 4.74 -19.47 24.48
N ASP A 480 3.57 -20.05 24.76
CA ASP A 480 2.73 -19.71 25.91
C ASP A 480 2.22 -18.25 25.96
N THR A 481 2.24 -17.53 24.83
CA THR A 481 1.69 -16.17 24.72
C THR A 481 0.33 -16.13 24.01
N PRO A 482 -0.54 -15.14 24.30
CA PRO A 482 -1.85 -15.01 23.66
C PRO A 482 -1.73 -14.75 22.15
N PRO A 483 -2.54 -15.35 21.28
CA PRO A 483 -2.46 -15.14 19.83
C PRO A 483 -2.51 -13.66 19.43
N ALA A 484 -1.60 -13.24 18.54
CA ALA A 484 -1.57 -11.88 18.03
C ALA A 484 -2.79 -11.57 17.14
N VAL A 485 -3.31 -10.34 17.24
CA VAL A 485 -4.27 -9.79 16.27
C VAL A 485 -3.49 -9.24 15.08
N ARG A 486 -3.80 -9.71 13.86
CA ARG A 486 -3.09 -9.33 12.63
C ARG A 486 -3.76 -8.10 12.00
N VAL A 487 -3.21 -6.93 12.31
CA VAL A 487 -3.64 -5.63 11.77
C VAL A 487 -2.73 -5.21 10.61
N TRP A 488 -3.31 -4.65 9.55
CA TRP A 488 -2.57 -4.26 8.33
C TRP A 488 -2.81 -2.80 7.95
N PRO A 489 -2.10 -1.85 8.59
CA PRO A 489 -2.22 -0.42 8.30
C PRO A 489 -1.67 0.01 6.94
N SER A 490 -0.87 -0.83 6.25
CA SER A 490 -0.30 -0.51 4.93
C SER A 490 -0.68 -1.58 3.91
N VAL A 491 -1.13 -1.15 2.74
CA VAL A 491 -1.41 -2.00 1.58
C VAL A 491 -0.82 -1.34 0.33
N ASP A 492 0.15 -2.01 -0.26
CA ASP A 492 1.08 -1.46 -1.24
C ASP A 492 1.08 -2.29 -2.52
N VAL A 493 1.30 -1.64 -3.66
CA VAL A 493 1.52 -2.28 -4.97
C VAL A 493 2.62 -1.54 -5.73
N GLY A 494 3.51 -2.30 -6.38
CA GLY A 494 4.56 -1.73 -7.22
C GLY A 494 5.81 -2.62 -7.22
N THR A 495 6.98 -2.02 -7.40
CA THR A 495 8.21 -2.82 -7.56
C THR A 495 9.39 -2.31 -6.77
N GLU A 496 10.16 -3.27 -6.30
CA GLU A 496 11.52 -3.16 -5.84
C GLU A 496 12.45 -3.75 -6.91
N VAL A 497 13.38 -2.96 -7.43
CA VAL A 497 14.45 -3.47 -8.29
C VAL A 497 15.65 -3.71 -7.40
N TYR A 498 15.96 -4.97 -7.09
CA TYR A 498 17.01 -5.32 -6.14
C TYR A 498 18.39 -5.42 -6.80
N VAL A 499 19.35 -4.58 -6.37
CA VAL A 499 20.79 -4.61 -6.72
C VAL A 499 21.07 -5.09 -8.16
N SER A 500 20.82 -4.22 -9.14
CA SER A 500 21.09 -4.51 -10.54
C SER A 500 22.50 -4.12 -11.00
N SER A 501 23.11 -4.92 -11.87
CA SER A 501 24.37 -4.58 -12.56
C SER A 501 24.17 -3.80 -13.86
N LYS A 502 22.92 -3.58 -14.27
CA LYS A 502 22.53 -2.88 -15.50
C LYS A 502 21.35 -1.94 -15.23
N PRO A 503 21.22 -0.83 -15.97
CA PRO A 503 20.01 -0.03 -15.93
C PRO A 503 18.81 -0.89 -16.37
N TYR A 504 17.80 -0.97 -15.50
CA TYR A 504 16.51 -1.58 -15.81
C TYR A 504 15.42 -0.56 -15.62
N VAL A 505 14.38 -0.70 -16.43
CA VAL A 505 13.17 0.12 -16.38
C VAL A 505 12.00 -0.79 -16.07
N ALA A 506 11.20 -0.40 -15.09
CA ALA A 506 9.88 -0.93 -14.82
C ALA A 506 8.83 0.14 -15.12
N GLU A 507 7.70 -0.27 -15.68
CA GLU A 507 6.58 0.61 -16.02
C GLU A 507 5.28 -0.17 -15.80
N TRP A 508 4.30 0.43 -15.13
CA TRP A 508 3.02 -0.22 -14.83
C TRP A 508 1.92 0.80 -14.56
N THR A 509 0.67 0.36 -14.63
CA THR A 509 -0.49 1.16 -14.21
C THR A 509 -1.27 0.49 -13.09
N VAL A 510 -1.84 1.30 -12.20
CA VAL A 510 -2.77 0.86 -11.16
C VAL A 510 -4.04 1.70 -11.24
N SER A 511 -5.20 1.05 -11.18
CA SER A 511 -6.51 1.68 -11.11
C SER A 511 -7.49 0.81 -10.31
N ASP A 512 -8.70 1.30 -10.06
CA ASP A 512 -9.80 0.59 -9.38
C ASP A 512 -9.42 0.03 -7.99
N PHE A 513 -8.43 0.63 -7.31
CA PHE A 513 -7.91 0.13 -6.05
C PHE A 513 -8.90 0.38 -4.91
N ASP A 514 -9.33 -0.68 -4.23
CA ASP A 514 -10.14 -0.62 -3.02
C ASP A 514 -9.72 -1.66 -1.96
N VAL A 515 -10.01 -1.37 -0.70
CA VAL A 515 -9.83 -2.28 0.45
C VAL A 515 -11.18 -2.45 1.14
N LEU A 516 -11.68 -3.69 1.16
CA LEU A 516 -13.05 -4.02 1.54
C LEU A 516 -13.08 -4.90 2.80
N ILE A 517 -13.79 -4.47 3.85
CA ILE A 517 -14.07 -5.33 5.01
C ILE A 517 -15.26 -6.24 4.69
N THR A 518 -15.12 -7.54 4.95
CA THR A 518 -16.08 -8.57 4.54
C THR A 518 -17.01 -9.08 5.66
N SER A 519 -16.77 -8.71 6.92
CA SER A 519 -17.62 -9.08 8.06
C SER A 519 -18.54 -7.95 8.52
N THR A 520 -19.82 -8.24 8.72
CA THR A 520 -20.85 -7.31 9.24
C THR A 520 -21.03 -7.34 10.76
N GLU A 521 -20.08 -7.89 11.52
CA GLU A 521 -20.17 -7.75 12.98
C GLU A 521 -19.69 -6.34 13.36
N ASP A 522 -20.66 -5.49 13.68
CA ASP A 522 -20.50 -4.37 14.60
C ASP A 522 -19.97 -4.90 15.93
N SER A 523 -18.69 -5.24 15.97
CA SER A 523 -17.96 -5.45 17.21
C SER A 523 -17.83 -4.07 17.86
N PRO A 524 -18.42 -3.84 19.04
CA PRO A 524 -18.27 -2.55 19.72
C PRO A 524 -16.79 -2.31 19.95
N SER A 525 -16.27 -1.21 19.40
CA SER A 525 -15.02 -0.54 19.78
C SER A 525 -13.91 -1.47 20.30
N ALA A 526 -13.46 -2.43 19.50
CA ALA A 526 -12.11 -2.97 19.71
C ALA A 526 -11.05 -1.92 19.26
N LEU A 527 -11.46 -0.94 18.44
CA LEU A 527 -10.61 0.10 17.89
C LEU A 527 -10.12 1.16 18.91
N ASP A 528 -10.76 1.28 20.07
CA ASP A 528 -10.29 2.23 21.11
C ASP A 528 -9.19 1.65 22.01
N GLN A 529 -8.75 0.40 21.76
CA GLN A 529 -7.61 -0.22 22.47
C GLN A 529 -6.37 -0.42 21.59
N TYR A 530 -6.43 -0.10 20.30
CA TYR A 530 -5.34 -0.32 19.33
C TYR A 530 -4.95 0.93 18.53
N MET A 531 -5.55 2.09 18.87
CA MET A 531 -4.99 3.42 18.65
C MET A 531 -4.52 3.97 19.99
#